data_AF-A0A9X6ACY1-F1
#
_entry.id   AF-A0A9X6ACY1-F1
#
_cell.length_a   1.000
_cell.length_b   1.000
_cell.length_c   1.000
_cell.angle_alpha   90.00
_cell.angle_beta   90.00
_cell.angle_gamma   90.00
#
_symmetry.space_group_name_H-M   'P 1'
#
loop_
_entity.id
_entity.type
_entity.pdbx_description
1 polymer ?
#
loop_
_entity_poly.entity_id
_entity_poly.type
_entity_poly.pdbx_seq_one_letter_code
_entity_poly.pdbx_strand_id
1 'polypeptide(L)' 'MFFTVVGVIFLVFGVAFSFNFGGAAEYAFRVFTRTNPTVGTATPKTLRMVGGFWIPLGAFF' A
#
# COMPACT_ATOMS: atom_id res chain seq x y z
N MET A 1 0.73 -0.98 -22.73
CA MET A 1 -0.12 -1.99 -22.07
C MET A 1 0.48 -2.48 -20.76
N PHE A 2 1.68 -3.09 -20.75
CA PHE A 2 2.31 -3.57 -19.51
C PHE A 2 2.47 -2.47 -18.44
N PHE A 3 3.10 -1.34 -18.77
CA PHE A 3 3.31 -0.23 -17.83
C PHE A 3 2.00 0.39 -17.32
N THR A 4 1.01 0.53 -18.18
CA THR A 4 -0.33 1.02 -17.82
C THR A 4 -1.05 0.11 -16.82
N VAL A 5 -0.95 -1.21 -16.98
CA VAL A 5 -1.51 -2.17 -16.01
C VAL A 5 -0.81 -2.05 -14.66
N VAL A 6 0.51 -1.89 -14.67
CA VAL A 6 1.30 -1.64 -13.46
C VAL A 6 0.87 -0.32 -12.79
N GLY A 7 0.71 0.74 -13.56
CA GLY A 7 0.24 2.06 -13.09
C GLY A 7 -1.13 1.97 -12.40
N VAL A 8 -2.09 1.30 -13.03
CA VAL A 8 -3.43 1.09 -12.46
C VAL A 8 -3.37 0.30 -11.15
N ILE A 9 -2.53 -0.75 -11.05
CA ILE A 9 -2.35 -1.51 -9.81
C ILE A 9 -1.79 -0.61 -8.70
N PHE A 10 -0.71 0.13 -8.98
CA PHE A 10 -0.13 1.05 -8.00
C PHE A 10 -1.12 2.13 -7.56
N LEU A 11 -1.92 2.66 -8.47
CA LEU A 11 -2.94 3.65 -8.17
C LEU A 11 -4.04 3.08 -7.25
N VAL A 12 -4.61 1.93 -7.60
CA VAL A 12 -5.71 1.29 -6.86
C VAL A 12 -5.25 0.89 -5.45
N PHE A 13 -4.12 0.19 -5.33
CA PHE A 13 -3.57 -0.19 -4.04
C PHE A 13 -3.08 1.03 -3.24
N GLY A 14 -2.51 2.03 -3.92
CA GLY A 14 -2.10 3.28 -3.30
C GLY A 14 -3.27 4.01 -2.64
N VAL A 15 -4.39 4.16 -3.35
CA VAL A 15 -5.63 4.74 -2.81
C VAL A 15 -6.19 3.88 -1.68
N ALA A 16 -6.28 2.56 -1.86
CA ALA A 16 -6.81 1.66 -0.84
C ALA A 16 -6.02 1.73 0.48
N PHE A 17 -4.69 1.76 0.40
CA PHE A 17 -3.82 1.88 1.56
C PHE A 17 -3.79 3.30 2.15
N SER A 18 -3.73 4.35 1.33
CA SER A 18 -3.68 5.74 1.80
C SER A 18 -4.95 6.14 2.57
N PHE A 19 -6.13 5.81 2.03
CA PHE A 19 -7.42 6.11 2.66
C PHE A 19 -7.86 5.05 3.67
N ASN A 20 -7.09 3.96 3.81
CA ASN A 20 -7.42 2.82 4.67
C ASN A 20 -8.86 2.30 4.45
N PHE A 21 -9.28 2.18 3.19
CA PHE A 21 -10.62 1.68 2.86
C PHE A 21 -10.84 0.30 3.51
N GLY A 22 -11.86 0.19 4.37
CA GLY A 22 -12.20 -1.05 5.06
C GLY A 22 -11.11 -1.61 6.00
N GLY A 23 -10.14 -0.79 6.43
CA GLY A 23 -9.01 -1.27 7.23
C GLY A 23 -7.93 -2.00 6.43
N ALA A 24 -7.87 -1.80 5.11
CA ALA A 24 -6.91 -2.46 4.23
C ALA A 24 -5.44 -2.32 4.69
N ALA A 25 -5.04 -1.14 5.17
CA ALA A 25 -3.67 -0.93 5.66
C ALA A 25 -3.41 -1.69 6.97
N GLU A 26 -4.40 -1.75 7.86
CA GLU A 26 -4.31 -2.54 9.10
C GLU A 26 -4.30 -4.04 8.84
N TYR A 27 -5.13 -4.51 7.91
CA TYR A 27 -5.19 -5.91 7.51
C TYR A 27 -3.88 -6.36 6.88
N ALA A 28 -3.38 -5.60 5.90
CA ALA A 28 -2.09 -5.87 5.27
C ALA A 28 -0.95 -5.83 6.29
N PHE A 29 -0.95 -4.85 7.19
CA PHE A 29 0.04 -4.78 8.26
C PHE A 29 -0.03 -5.99 9.20
N ARG A 30 -1.23 -6.42 9.60
CA ARG A 30 -1.43 -7.62 10.44
C ARG A 30 -0.96 -8.90 9.74
N VAL A 31 -1.20 -9.04 8.44
CA VAL A 31 -0.71 -10.18 7.66
C VAL A 31 0.81 -10.13 7.53
N PHE A 32 1.37 -8.95 7.26
CA PHE A 32 2.81 -8.74 7.06
C PHE A 32 3.62 -8.97 8.33
N THR A 33 3.14 -8.49 9.48
CA THR A 33 3.76 -8.72 10.80
C THR A 33 3.66 -10.17 11.26
N ARG A 34 2.62 -10.91 10.83
CA ARG A 34 2.53 -12.36 11.09
C ARG A 34 3.53 -13.16 10.28
N THR A 35 3.83 -12.75 9.05
CA THR A 35 4.77 -13.45 8.16
C THR A 35 6.22 -13.01 8.36
N ASN A 36 6.44 -11.79 8.83
CA ASN A 36 7.77 -11.23 9.04
C ASN A 36 7.89 -10.65 10.46
N PRO A 37 8.42 -11.41 11.42
CA PRO A 37 8.63 -10.93 12.79
C PRO A 37 9.74 -9.87 12.92
N THR A 38 10.56 -9.67 11.87
CA THR A 38 11.61 -8.64 11.78
C THR A 38 11.09 -7.26 11.38
N VAL A 39 9.77 -7.12 11.18
CA VAL A 39 9.10 -5.85 10.90
C VAL A 39 9.11 -5.05 12.20
N GLY A 40 10.21 -4.34 12.47
CA GLY A 40 10.44 -3.62 13.72
C GLY A 40 9.42 -2.52 14.03
N THR A 41 9.82 -1.24 14.01
CA THR A 41 8.97 -0.08 14.37
C THR A 41 7.93 0.30 13.31
N ALA A 42 7.72 -0.53 12.29
CA ALA A 42 6.71 -0.24 11.26
C ALA A 42 5.32 -0.25 11.92
N THR A 43 4.46 0.68 11.52
CA THR A 43 3.09 0.78 12.02
C THR A 43 2.12 0.79 10.83
N PRO A 44 0.82 0.54 11.05
CA PRO A 44 -0.17 0.71 9.99
C PRO A 44 -0.11 2.09 9.31
N LYS A 45 0.28 3.13 10.04
CA LYS A 45 0.48 4.49 9.52
C LYS A 45 1.60 4.55 8.47
N THR A 46 2.67 3.79 8.64
CA THR A 46 3.75 3.65 7.65
C THR A 46 3.19 3.08 6.35
N LEU A 47 2.32 2.08 6.43
CA LEU A 47 1.68 1.48 5.25
C LEU A 47 0.75 2.46 4.53
N ARG A 48 0.03 3.31 5.27
CA ARG A 48 -0.79 4.40 4.68
C ARG A 48 0.09 5.43 3.95
N MET A 49 1.23 5.81 4.53
CA MET A 49 2.20 6.70 3.87
C MET A 49 2.76 6.08 2.58
N VAL A 50 3.14 4.80 2.61
CA VAL A 50 3.60 4.06 1.43
C VAL A 50 2.52 4.02 0.35
N GLY A 51 1.27 3.75 0.74
CA GLY A 51 0.11 3.85 -0.15
C GLY A 51 -0.03 5.23 -0.80
N GLY A 52 0.15 6.30 -0.03
CA GLY A 52 0.17 7.67 -0.55
C GLY A 52 1.24 7.92 -1.61
N PHE A 53 2.44 7.33 -1.46
CA PHE A 53 3.51 7.40 -2.47
C PHE A 53 3.23 6.58 -3.72
N TRP A 54 2.42 5.52 -3.62
CA TRP A 54 2.05 4.70 -4.78
C TRP A 54 1.04 5.38 -5.71
N ILE A 55 0.24 6.32 -5.20
CA ILE A 55 -0.73 7.07 -6.00
C ILE A 55 -0.05 7.88 -7.13
N PRO A 56 0.91 8.79 -6.85
CA PRO A 56 1.57 9.54 -7.92
C PRO A 56 2.40 8.65 -8.85
N LEU A 57 2.97 7.56 -8.35
CA LEU A 57 3.64 6.55 -9.18
C LEU A 57 2.65 5.90 -10.14
N GLY A 58 1.48 5.46 -9.65
CA GLY A 58 0.44 4.86 -10.48
C GLY A 58 -0.18 5.83 -11.48
N ALA A 59 -0.27 7.12 -11.14
CA ALA A 59 -0.78 8.16 -12.04
C ALA A 59 0.21 8.54 -13.15
N PHE A 60 1.50 8.22 -13.00
CA PHE A 60 2.55 8.54 -13.96
C PHE A 60 2.68 7.49 -15.09
N PHE A 61 2.31 6.24 -14.85
CA PHE A 61 2.44 5.10 -15.79
C PHE A 61 1.11 4.72 -16.46
#